data_AF-A0A8H6NAS2-F1
#
_entry.id   AF-A0A8H6NAS2-F1
#
_cell.length_a   1.000
_cell.length_b   1.000
_cell.length_c   1.000
_cell.angle_alpha   90.00
_cell.angle_beta   90.00
_cell.angle_gamma   90.00
#
_symmetry.space_group_name_H-M   'P 1'
#
loop_
_entity.id
_entity.type
_entity.pdbx_description
1 polymer ?
#
loop_
_entity_poly.entity_id
_entity_poly.type
_entity_poly.pdbx_seq_one_letter_code
_entity_poly.pdbx_strand_id
1 'polypeptide(L)'
;MVFPVINGTTVLMEPPPGYVVDFENPQSQSTMEHYLVFGTLGPLALICLIQRIYTKLVFSDGLKIDDVLMVIAWACSITMQSLQTWSIAMGGLGHHTWEMSIETYQKQALISYIVAAVFICANGATKASLFFAYLKISPLPWYRRSIIAGIVMVSTYTIVIASMLLFGCQPIRANWDPYVAADSRLNSAMLYMAIATSNILSDVVLFLIPIPMILRLQMRPVVKVGAMVMFGVGTLTVTTSVVRMVYLQPLLRTQDVSWVAAPANVWSFVEVNLFIICGSMPTLRRFFRAIAPKWVGQSSHNSQSKPTQSGSRNPYSQFDVEMDSLSSQQVILPDDKSIVRHTTFEVKSLKA
;
A
#
# COMPACT_ATOMS: atom_id res chain seq x y z
N MET A 1 -37.38 18.65 4.62
CA MET A 1 -36.49 19.37 5.56
C MET A 1 -36.15 20.70 4.92
N VAL A 2 -36.26 21.82 5.63
CA VAL A 2 -35.90 23.15 5.10
C VAL A 2 -34.50 23.48 5.59
N PHE A 3 -33.59 23.79 4.67
CA PHE A 3 -32.21 24.16 5.00
C PHE A 3 -32.10 25.65 5.29
N PRO A 4 -31.25 26.06 6.24
CA PRO A 4 -31.04 27.48 6.54
C PRO A 4 -30.38 28.21 5.37
N VAL A 5 -30.70 29.49 5.23
CA VAL A 5 -30.14 30.39 4.20
C VAL A 5 -29.37 31.50 4.90
N ILE A 6 -28.08 31.62 4.59
CA ILE A 6 -27.17 32.61 5.17
C ILE A 6 -26.58 33.42 4.03
N ASN A 7 -26.72 34.75 4.07
CA ASN A 7 -26.26 35.66 3.01
C ASN A 7 -26.68 35.23 1.59
N GLY A 8 -27.89 34.70 1.43
CA GLY A 8 -28.42 34.23 0.15
C GLY A 8 -27.97 32.84 -0.30
N THR A 9 -27.11 32.16 0.48
CA THR A 9 -26.64 30.80 0.20
C THR A 9 -27.32 29.79 1.11
N THR A 10 -27.86 28.72 0.54
CA THR A 10 -28.41 27.59 1.30
C THR A 10 -27.28 26.73 1.86
N VAL A 11 -27.24 26.55 3.17
CA VAL A 11 -26.20 25.77 3.89
C VAL A 11 -26.82 24.59 4.64
N LEU A 12 -26.00 23.63 5.05
CA LEU A 12 -26.50 22.40 5.69
C LEU A 12 -27.03 22.65 7.11
N MET A 13 -26.31 23.46 7.89
CA MET A 13 -26.57 23.69 9.32
C MET A 13 -26.33 25.16 9.67
N GLU A 14 -26.97 25.65 10.73
CA GLU A 14 -26.72 27.00 11.25
C GLU A 14 -25.37 27.07 11.99
N PRO A 15 -24.65 28.20 11.89
CA PRO A 15 -23.38 28.40 12.56
C PRO A 15 -23.58 28.52 14.08
N PRO A 16 -22.55 28.22 14.89
CA PRO A 16 -22.60 28.40 16.34
C PRO A 16 -22.80 29.89 16.72
N PRO A 17 -23.40 30.18 17.90
CA PRO A 17 -23.68 31.55 18.31
C PRO A 17 -22.43 32.45 18.31
N GLY A 18 -22.51 33.59 17.63
CA GLY A 18 -21.41 34.56 17.54
C GLY A 18 -20.41 34.31 16.41
N TYR A 19 -20.60 33.26 15.60
CA TYR A 19 -19.79 33.01 14.42
C TYR A 19 -20.30 33.80 13.21
N VAL A 20 -19.38 34.47 12.50
CA VAL A 20 -19.68 35.22 11.27
C VAL A 20 -19.25 34.37 10.09
N VAL A 21 -20.21 33.95 9.26
CA VAL A 21 -19.97 33.13 8.08
C VAL A 21 -19.37 33.98 6.97
N ASP A 22 -18.23 33.55 6.44
CA ASP A 22 -17.56 34.17 5.31
C ASP A 22 -17.44 33.16 4.15
N PHE A 23 -18.20 33.40 3.07
CA PHE A 23 -18.15 32.56 1.88
C PHE A 23 -17.02 32.95 0.91
N GLU A 24 -16.46 34.15 1.03
CA GLU A 24 -15.35 34.59 0.16
C GLU A 24 -14.01 34.03 0.67
N ASN A 25 -13.86 33.92 1.99
CA ASN A 25 -12.68 33.36 2.63
C ASN A 25 -13.04 32.39 3.77
N PRO A 26 -13.63 31.22 3.46
CA PRO A 26 -14.07 30.25 4.45
C PRO A 26 -12.89 29.67 5.23
N GLN A 27 -13.11 29.34 6.50
CA GLN A 27 -12.07 28.71 7.31
C GLN A 27 -11.75 27.32 6.75
N SER A 28 -10.45 27.01 6.68
CA SER A 28 -9.97 25.72 6.19
C SER A 28 -9.07 25.04 7.20
N GLN A 29 -9.21 23.72 7.33
CA GLN A 29 -8.39 22.87 8.19
C GLN A 29 -7.66 21.81 7.36
N SER A 30 -6.40 21.57 7.71
CA SER A 30 -5.55 20.51 7.12
C SER A 30 -5.35 20.59 5.60
N THR A 31 -5.71 21.68 4.93
CA THR A 31 -5.50 21.88 3.49
C THR A 31 -4.04 21.73 3.08
N MET A 32 -3.13 22.43 3.75
CA MET A 32 -1.69 22.37 3.47
C MET A 32 -1.12 20.96 3.71
N GLU A 33 -1.58 20.27 4.75
CA GLU A 33 -1.12 18.93 5.09
C GLU A 33 -1.48 17.90 4.00
N HIS A 34 -2.68 17.98 3.43
CA HIS A 34 -3.07 17.12 2.30
C HIS A 34 -2.16 17.33 1.08
N TYR A 35 -1.91 18.59 0.71
CA TYR A 35 -1.01 18.90 -0.41
C TYR A 35 0.42 18.43 -0.16
N LEU A 36 0.94 18.62 1.06
CA LEU A 36 2.28 18.18 1.42
C LEU A 36 2.42 16.66 1.38
N VAL A 37 1.48 15.93 1.98
CA VAL A 37 1.54 14.46 1.98
C VAL A 37 1.38 13.91 0.57
N PHE A 38 0.45 14.45 -0.22
CA PHE A 38 0.27 14.06 -1.61
C PHE A 38 1.52 14.34 -2.46
N GLY A 39 2.11 15.53 -2.31
CA GLY A 39 3.28 15.97 -3.08
C GLY A 39 4.60 15.35 -2.67
N THR A 40 4.73 14.84 -1.43
CA THR A 40 5.99 14.25 -0.94
C THR A 40 5.91 12.73 -0.82
N LEU A 41 4.94 12.22 -0.07
CA LEU A 41 4.82 10.81 0.26
C LEU A 41 4.26 9.99 -0.91
N GLY A 42 3.38 10.58 -1.73
CA GLY A 42 2.88 9.99 -2.95
C GLY A 42 3.99 9.63 -3.95
N PRO A 43 4.85 10.57 -4.36
CA PRO A 43 6.00 10.29 -5.21
C PRO A 43 6.99 9.31 -4.59
N LEU A 44 7.24 9.41 -3.28
CA LEU A 44 8.12 8.44 -2.59
C LEU A 44 7.58 7.01 -2.69
N ALA A 45 6.28 6.81 -2.45
CA ALA A 45 5.63 5.52 -2.60
C ALA A 45 5.68 5.01 -4.06
N LEU A 46 5.51 5.89 -5.04
CA LEU A 46 5.66 5.56 -6.46
C LEU A 46 7.09 5.11 -6.79
N ILE A 47 8.11 5.83 -6.33
CA ILE A 47 9.52 5.47 -6.54
C ILE A 47 9.81 4.09 -5.94
N CYS A 48 9.32 3.82 -4.73
CA CYS A 48 9.45 2.50 -4.10
C CYS A 48 8.74 1.40 -4.90
N LEU A 49 7.55 1.67 -5.46
CA LEU A 49 6.82 0.72 -6.29
C LEU A 49 7.55 0.44 -7.62
N ILE A 50 8.05 1.47 -8.29
CA ILE A 50 8.84 1.33 -9.52
C ILE A 50 10.08 0.49 -9.24
N GLN A 51 10.81 0.81 -8.17
CA GLN A 51 11.96 0.04 -7.72
C GLN A 51 11.60 -1.44 -7.49
N ARG A 52 10.48 -1.70 -6.81
CA ARG A 52 9.97 -3.05 -6.56
C ARG A 52 9.72 -3.80 -7.87
N ILE A 53 8.97 -3.20 -8.80
CA ILE A 53 8.63 -3.80 -10.10
C ILE A 53 9.90 -4.08 -10.90
N TYR A 54 10.79 -3.09 -11.02
CA TYR A 54 12.07 -3.22 -11.72
C TYR A 54 12.90 -4.38 -11.16
N THR A 55 13.00 -4.48 -9.83
CA THR A 55 13.78 -5.54 -9.18
C THR A 55 13.19 -6.92 -9.42
N LYS A 56 11.86 -7.03 -9.45
CA LYS A 56 11.18 -8.30 -9.70
C LYS A 56 11.31 -8.75 -11.16
N LEU A 57 11.32 -7.81 -12.11
CA LEU A 57 11.46 -8.10 -13.52
C LEU A 57 12.91 -8.43 -13.91
N VAL A 58 13.89 -7.73 -13.34
CA VAL A 58 15.30 -7.89 -13.73
C VAL A 58 16.03 -8.95 -12.90
N PHE A 59 15.74 -9.03 -11.60
CA PHE A 59 16.50 -9.88 -10.66
C PHE A 59 15.68 -11.02 -10.03
N SER A 60 14.48 -11.31 -10.52
CA SER A 60 13.63 -12.40 -9.98
C SER A 60 12.76 -13.02 -11.08
N ASP A 61 12.04 -14.09 -10.75
CA ASP A 61 11.17 -14.84 -11.67
C ASP A 61 9.86 -14.10 -12.03
N GLY A 62 9.93 -12.81 -12.36
CA GLY A 62 8.80 -12.00 -12.80
C GLY A 62 7.83 -11.56 -11.70
N LEU A 63 6.70 -10.98 -12.15
CA LEU A 63 5.64 -10.43 -11.31
C LEU A 63 4.75 -11.54 -10.75
N LYS A 64 4.44 -11.43 -9.46
CA LYS A 64 3.57 -12.40 -8.78
C LYS A 64 2.34 -11.69 -8.19
N ILE A 65 1.41 -12.46 -7.65
CA ILE A 65 0.13 -11.95 -7.09
C ILE A 65 0.35 -10.82 -6.07
N ASP A 66 1.39 -10.91 -5.22
CA ASP A 66 1.72 -9.83 -4.27
C ASP A 66 2.05 -8.52 -4.98
N ASP A 67 2.72 -8.56 -6.12
CA ASP A 67 3.09 -7.36 -6.87
C ASP A 67 1.87 -6.73 -7.55
N VAL A 68 0.98 -7.55 -8.12
CA VAL A 68 -0.29 -7.09 -8.72
C VAL A 68 -1.17 -6.40 -7.67
N LEU A 69 -1.33 -7.01 -6.49
CA LEU A 69 -2.10 -6.42 -5.40
C LEU A 69 -1.47 -5.11 -4.90
N MET A 70 -0.15 -4.99 -4.90
CA MET A 70 0.54 -3.75 -4.53
C MET A 70 0.32 -2.64 -5.57
N VAL A 71 0.28 -2.97 -6.86
CA VAL A 71 -0.05 -2.01 -7.92
C VAL A 71 -1.51 -1.55 -7.81
N ILE A 72 -2.45 -2.47 -7.55
CA ILE A 72 -3.86 -2.12 -7.31
C ILE A 72 -3.98 -1.19 -6.10
N ALA A 73 -3.28 -1.50 -5.00
CA ALA A 73 -3.26 -0.65 -3.82
C ALA A 73 -2.75 0.76 -4.11
N TRP A 74 -1.68 0.89 -4.89
CA TRP A 74 -1.15 2.19 -5.31
C TRP A 74 -2.13 2.94 -6.22
N ALA A 75 -2.79 2.26 -7.16
CA ALA A 75 -3.82 2.86 -8.01
C ALA A 75 -5.02 3.37 -7.19
N CYS A 76 -5.45 2.63 -6.17
CA CYS A 76 -6.46 3.10 -5.22
C CYS A 76 -5.94 4.29 -4.40
N SER A 77 -4.68 4.24 -3.94
CA SER A 77 -4.04 5.33 -3.19
C SER A 77 -3.99 6.65 -3.98
N ILE A 78 -3.58 6.62 -5.26
CA ILE A 78 -3.55 7.84 -6.08
C ILE A 78 -4.96 8.35 -6.36
N THR A 79 -5.93 7.46 -6.55
CA THR A 79 -7.33 7.81 -6.79
C THR A 79 -7.93 8.52 -5.58
N MET A 80 -7.78 7.95 -4.37
CA MET A 80 -8.28 8.60 -3.16
C MET A 80 -7.63 9.96 -2.91
N GLN A 81 -6.32 10.07 -3.11
CA GLN A 81 -5.59 11.31 -2.87
C GLN A 81 -5.99 12.40 -3.87
N SER A 82 -6.12 12.06 -5.15
CA SER A 82 -6.54 12.99 -6.20
C SER A 82 -7.97 13.49 -5.98
N LEU A 83 -8.91 12.60 -5.66
CA LEU A 83 -10.31 12.96 -5.43
C LEU A 83 -10.49 13.86 -4.20
N GLN A 84 -9.80 13.56 -3.09
CA GLN A 84 -9.85 14.41 -1.90
C GLN A 84 -9.16 15.75 -2.13
N THR A 85 -8.04 15.78 -2.85
CA THR A 85 -7.37 17.03 -3.20
C THR A 85 -8.26 17.92 -4.07
N TRP A 86 -9.01 17.32 -4.99
CA TRP A 86 -10.02 18.03 -5.78
C TRP A 86 -11.16 18.57 -4.90
N SER A 87 -11.62 17.78 -3.93
CA SER A 87 -12.62 18.24 -2.96
C SER A 87 -12.17 19.46 -2.15
N ILE A 88 -10.92 19.47 -1.71
CA ILE A 88 -10.35 20.62 -0.99
C ILE A 88 -10.30 21.84 -1.91
N ALA A 89 -9.88 21.66 -3.17
CA ALA A 89 -9.78 22.76 -4.14
C ALA A 89 -11.14 23.40 -4.48
N MET A 90 -12.24 22.67 -4.34
CA MET A 90 -13.60 23.21 -4.55
C MET A 90 -14.24 23.80 -3.28
N GLY A 91 -13.51 23.91 -2.17
CA GLY A 91 -14.03 24.42 -0.89
C GLY A 91 -14.90 23.41 -0.14
N GLY A 92 -14.69 22.11 -0.38
CA GLY A 92 -15.43 21.03 0.26
C GLY A 92 -14.79 20.54 1.56
N LEU A 93 -13.91 19.53 1.45
CA LEU A 93 -13.24 18.94 2.61
C LEU A 93 -12.42 19.97 3.39
N GLY A 94 -12.47 19.92 4.73
CA GLY A 94 -11.71 20.82 5.59
C GLY A 94 -12.38 22.17 5.84
N HIS A 95 -13.54 22.42 5.26
CA HIS A 95 -14.37 23.58 5.56
C HIS A 95 -15.57 23.19 6.43
N HIS A 96 -16.07 24.14 7.21
CA HIS A 96 -17.26 23.96 8.03
C HIS A 96 -18.52 23.82 7.16
N THR A 97 -19.44 22.94 7.55
CA THR A 97 -20.71 22.69 6.85
C THR A 97 -21.64 23.91 6.76
N TRP A 98 -21.47 24.90 7.64
CA TRP A 98 -22.17 26.19 7.60
C TRP A 98 -21.47 27.28 6.78
N GLU A 99 -20.25 27.03 6.29
CA GLU A 99 -19.49 27.93 5.40
C GLU A 99 -19.42 27.42 3.96
N MET A 100 -20.18 26.37 3.64
CA MET A 100 -20.24 25.79 2.30
C MET A 100 -21.67 25.75 1.77
N SER A 101 -21.82 25.94 0.47
CA SER A 101 -23.11 25.77 -0.19
C SER A 101 -23.58 24.32 -0.13
N ILE A 102 -24.89 24.10 -0.14
CA ILE A 102 -25.47 22.75 -0.16
C ILE A 102 -25.03 21.92 -1.38
N GLU A 103 -24.75 22.58 -2.51
CA GLU A 103 -24.25 21.92 -3.72
C GLU A 103 -22.79 21.47 -3.54
N THR A 104 -21.95 22.33 -2.98
CA THR A 104 -20.56 22.00 -2.62
C THR A 104 -20.54 20.85 -1.61
N TYR A 105 -21.41 20.90 -0.61
CA TYR A 105 -21.57 19.82 0.37
C TYR A 105 -21.96 18.49 -0.29
N GLN A 106 -22.97 18.47 -1.15
CA GLN A 106 -23.40 17.25 -1.86
C GLN A 106 -22.27 16.63 -2.68
N LYS A 107 -21.53 17.45 -3.44
CA LYS A 107 -20.37 17.02 -4.22
C LYS A 107 -19.28 16.44 -3.32
N GLN A 108 -18.94 17.13 -2.23
CA GLN A 108 -17.96 16.66 -1.26
C GLN A 108 -18.40 15.36 -0.54
N ALA A 109 -19.67 15.24 -0.17
CA ALA A 109 -20.20 14.04 0.46
C ALA A 109 -20.13 12.83 -0.51
N LEU A 110 -20.42 13.05 -1.80
CA LEU A 110 -20.26 12.03 -2.84
C LEU A 110 -18.80 11.60 -3.01
N ILE A 111 -17.86 12.56 -3.05
CA ILE A 111 -16.43 12.28 -3.11
C ILE A 111 -16.00 11.45 -1.89
N SER A 112 -16.41 11.88 -0.69
CA SER A 112 -16.06 11.20 0.57
C SER A 112 -16.61 9.77 0.61
N TYR A 113 -17.82 9.55 0.10
CA TYR A 113 -18.43 8.23 -0.07
C TYR A 113 -17.59 7.32 -0.98
N ILE A 114 -17.18 7.80 -2.15
CA ILE A 114 -16.33 7.05 -3.10
C ILE A 114 -14.97 6.76 -2.47
N VAL A 115 -14.36 7.78 -1.87
CA VAL A 115 -13.04 7.72 -1.25
C VAL A 115 -13.00 6.73 -0.09
N ALA A 116 -14.03 6.66 0.74
CA ALA A 116 -14.12 5.68 1.83
C ALA A 116 -14.03 4.24 1.31
N ALA A 117 -14.76 3.93 0.23
CA ALA A 117 -14.69 2.60 -0.40
C ALA A 117 -13.32 2.33 -1.03
N VAL A 118 -12.75 3.31 -1.74
CA VAL A 118 -11.42 3.20 -2.36
C VAL A 118 -10.32 3.01 -1.31
N PHE A 119 -10.41 3.69 -0.16
CA PHE A 119 -9.49 3.56 0.96
C PHE A 119 -9.48 2.14 1.52
N ILE A 120 -10.66 1.52 1.69
CA ILE A 120 -10.78 0.14 2.18
C ILE A 120 -10.19 -0.84 1.18
N CYS A 121 -10.43 -0.65 -0.12
CA CYS A 121 -9.80 -1.43 -1.17
C CYS A 121 -8.26 -1.30 -1.14
N ALA A 122 -7.73 -0.09 -0.97
CA ALA A 122 -6.28 0.14 -0.87
C ALA A 122 -5.67 -0.58 0.34
N ASN A 123 -6.32 -0.49 1.51
CA ASN A 123 -5.89 -1.17 2.73
C ASN A 123 -5.95 -2.69 2.58
N GLY A 124 -7.06 -3.22 2.06
CA GLY A 124 -7.20 -4.66 1.82
C GLY A 124 -6.14 -5.19 0.87
N ALA A 125 -5.90 -4.50 -0.24
CA ALA A 125 -4.92 -4.90 -1.25
C ALA A 125 -3.46 -4.84 -0.74
N THR A 126 -3.08 -3.79 -0.01
CA THR A 126 -1.73 -3.70 0.60
C THR A 126 -1.49 -4.81 1.61
N LYS A 127 -2.44 -5.05 2.52
CA LYS A 127 -2.35 -6.08 3.55
C LYS A 127 -2.34 -7.49 2.95
N ALA A 128 -3.19 -7.75 1.96
CA ALA A 128 -3.18 -9.01 1.22
C ALA A 128 -1.84 -9.23 0.51
N SER A 129 -1.29 -8.21 -0.15
CA SER A 129 0.04 -8.28 -0.79
C SER A 129 1.13 -8.66 0.22
N LEU A 130 1.15 -8.04 1.39
CA LEU A 130 2.10 -8.34 2.48
C LEU A 130 1.95 -9.79 2.98
N PHE A 131 0.72 -10.26 3.20
CA PHE A 131 0.51 -11.66 3.59
C PHE A 131 0.96 -12.64 2.50
N PHE A 132 0.67 -12.39 1.23
CA PHE A 132 1.17 -13.22 0.13
C PHE A 132 2.70 -13.20 0.03
N ALA A 133 3.35 -12.07 0.35
CA ALA A 133 4.80 -11.99 0.46
C ALA A 133 5.32 -12.84 1.63
N TYR A 134 4.67 -12.81 2.80
CA TYR A 134 5.03 -13.64 3.95
C TYR A 134 4.87 -15.15 3.68
N LEU A 135 3.80 -15.54 2.96
CA LEU A 135 3.54 -16.93 2.59
C LEU A 135 4.67 -17.57 1.77
N LYS A 136 5.38 -16.75 1.00
CA LYS A 136 6.52 -17.19 0.18
C LYS A 136 7.81 -17.34 0.96
N ILE A 137 7.98 -16.52 2.01
CA ILE A 137 9.19 -16.52 2.83
C ILE A 137 9.16 -17.69 3.82
N SER A 138 7.98 -18.12 4.25
CA SER A 138 7.85 -19.09 5.34
C SER A 138 7.86 -20.56 4.92
N PRO A 139 8.82 -21.37 5.42
CA PRO A 139 8.81 -22.81 5.21
C PRO A 139 7.95 -23.58 6.23
N LEU A 140 7.66 -23.00 7.40
CA LEU A 140 7.01 -23.70 8.52
C LEU A 140 5.50 -23.87 8.31
N PRO A 141 4.93 -25.08 8.49
CA PRO A 141 3.52 -25.35 8.18
C PRO A 141 2.54 -24.63 9.11
N TRP A 142 2.83 -24.54 10.41
CA TRP A 142 1.98 -23.80 11.37
C TRP A 142 1.91 -22.31 11.03
N TYR A 143 3.04 -21.73 10.63
CA TYR A 143 3.12 -20.31 10.27
C TYR A 143 2.39 -20.02 8.95
N ARG A 144 2.48 -20.91 7.96
CA ARG A 144 1.68 -20.81 6.73
C ARG A 144 0.17 -20.82 7.04
N ARG A 145 -0.29 -21.64 7.98
CA ARG A 145 -1.70 -21.64 8.42
C ARG A 145 -2.10 -20.30 9.02
N SER A 146 -1.27 -19.71 9.88
CA SER A 146 -1.52 -18.37 10.45
C SER A 146 -1.59 -17.27 9.39
N ILE A 147 -0.72 -17.30 8.38
CA ILE A 147 -0.79 -16.34 7.27
C ILE A 147 -2.05 -16.54 6.43
N ILE A 148 -2.39 -17.77 6.08
CA ILE A 148 -3.62 -18.06 5.31
C ILE A 148 -4.85 -17.56 6.07
N ALA A 149 -4.90 -17.80 7.38
CA ALA A 149 -5.95 -17.23 8.24
C ALA A 149 -5.97 -15.70 8.18
N GLY A 150 -4.80 -15.04 8.19
CA GLY A 150 -4.67 -13.60 8.00
C GLY A 150 -5.18 -13.10 6.64
N ILE A 151 -4.87 -13.82 5.55
CA ILE A 151 -5.38 -13.52 4.19
C ILE A 151 -6.91 -13.60 4.17
N VAL A 152 -7.47 -14.70 4.67
CA VAL A 152 -8.92 -14.89 4.75
C VAL A 152 -9.55 -13.78 5.58
N MET A 153 -9.02 -13.50 6.78
CA MET A 153 -9.50 -12.45 7.66
C MET A 153 -9.53 -11.08 6.97
N VAL A 154 -8.42 -10.65 6.36
CA VAL A 154 -8.35 -9.35 5.66
C VAL A 154 -9.27 -9.31 4.44
N SER A 155 -9.36 -10.39 3.68
CA SER A 155 -10.20 -10.44 2.48
C SER A 155 -11.68 -10.34 2.86
N THR A 156 -12.12 -11.13 3.85
CA THR A 156 -13.49 -11.09 4.37
C THR A 156 -13.81 -9.72 4.96
N TYR A 157 -12.92 -9.17 5.80
CA TYR A 157 -13.06 -7.83 6.37
C TYR A 157 -13.24 -6.76 5.29
N THR A 158 -12.38 -6.76 4.27
CA THR A 158 -12.40 -5.78 3.19
C THR A 158 -13.71 -5.87 2.41
N ILE A 159 -14.16 -7.08 2.08
CA ILE A 159 -15.41 -7.31 1.32
C ILE A 159 -16.63 -6.87 2.14
N VAL A 160 -16.69 -7.24 3.42
CA VAL A 160 -17.82 -6.90 4.31
C VAL A 160 -17.92 -5.39 4.50
N ILE A 161 -16.80 -4.70 4.71
CA ILE A 161 -16.83 -3.25 4.91
C ILE A 161 -17.10 -2.51 3.61
N ALA A 162 -16.49 -2.92 2.50
CA ALA A 162 -16.79 -2.33 1.20
C ALA A 162 -18.27 -2.48 0.85
N SER A 163 -18.89 -3.64 1.13
CA SER A 163 -20.32 -3.83 0.89
C SER A 163 -21.20 -3.01 1.84
N MET A 164 -20.82 -2.87 3.12
CA MET A 164 -21.52 -1.99 4.05
C MET A 164 -21.43 -0.52 3.66
N LEU A 165 -20.26 -0.06 3.19
CA LEU A 165 -20.09 1.32 2.71
C LEU A 165 -20.92 1.58 1.46
N LEU A 166 -20.92 0.66 0.49
CA LEU A 166 -21.59 0.86 -0.80
C LEU A 166 -23.12 0.63 -0.74
N PHE A 167 -23.57 -0.31 0.07
CA PHE A 167 -24.95 -0.81 0.06
C PHE A 167 -25.65 -0.75 1.42
N GLY A 168 -24.97 -0.31 2.48
CA GLY A 168 -25.52 -0.34 3.85
C GLY A 168 -26.63 0.68 4.11
N CYS A 169 -26.66 1.78 3.38
CA CYS A 169 -27.71 2.80 3.50
C CYS A 169 -28.84 2.55 2.49
N GLN A 170 -30.09 2.63 2.96
CA GLN A 170 -31.27 2.65 2.10
C GLN A 170 -32.09 3.91 2.36
N PRO A 171 -32.29 4.78 1.34
CA PRO A 171 -31.74 4.69 -0.01
C PRO A 171 -30.23 4.99 -0.08
N ILE A 172 -29.51 4.40 -1.04
CA ILE A 172 -28.05 4.58 -1.19
C ILE A 172 -27.67 6.06 -1.34
N ARG A 173 -28.55 6.85 -1.98
CA ARG A 173 -28.39 8.29 -2.20
C ARG A 173 -28.28 9.08 -0.89
N ALA A 174 -28.80 8.57 0.22
CA ALA A 174 -28.71 9.21 1.53
C ALA A 174 -27.27 9.39 2.04
N ASN A 175 -26.29 8.70 1.44
CA ASN A 175 -24.86 8.91 1.77
C ASN A 175 -24.31 10.27 1.32
N TRP A 176 -24.86 10.85 0.25
CA TRP A 176 -24.36 12.13 -0.29
C TRP A 176 -25.45 13.18 -0.48
N ASP A 177 -26.71 12.79 -0.49
CA ASP A 177 -27.83 13.69 -0.67
C ASP A 177 -28.48 14.05 0.67
N PRO A 178 -28.27 15.27 1.20
CA PRO A 178 -28.80 15.69 2.49
C PRO A 178 -30.34 15.76 2.50
N TYR A 179 -30.99 15.91 1.34
CA TYR A 179 -32.45 15.95 1.25
C TYR A 179 -33.10 14.60 1.60
N VAL A 180 -32.36 13.50 1.46
CA VAL A 180 -32.81 12.13 1.71
C VAL A 180 -32.07 11.50 2.91
N ALA A 181 -31.16 12.24 3.53
CA ALA A 181 -30.34 11.75 4.65
C ALA A 181 -31.18 11.37 5.89
N ALA A 182 -32.32 12.03 6.11
CA ALA A 182 -33.22 11.74 7.22
C ALA A 182 -33.85 10.34 7.15
N ASP A 183 -33.94 9.76 5.95
CA ASP A 183 -34.50 8.42 5.74
C ASP A 183 -33.44 7.31 5.95
N SER A 184 -32.18 7.66 6.16
CA SER A 184 -31.10 6.70 6.40
C SER A 184 -31.28 6.00 7.74
N ARG A 185 -31.29 4.67 7.71
CA ARG A 185 -31.33 3.83 8.92
C ARG A 185 -29.96 3.52 9.50
N LEU A 186 -28.88 3.89 8.82
CA LEU A 186 -27.52 3.52 9.21
C LEU A 186 -26.78 4.73 9.76
N ASN A 187 -26.20 4.58 10.95
CA ASN A 187 -25.40 5.61 11.58
C ASN A 187 -23.97 5.59 11.01
N SER A 188 -23.67 6.54 10.12
CA SER A 188 -22.37 6.65 9.46
C SER A 188 -21.21 6.80 10.45
N ALA A 189 -21.40 7.52 11.56
CA ALA A 189 -20.34 7.71 12.56
C ALA A 189 -20.00 6.39 13.27
N MET A 190 -21.00 5.57 13.61
CA MET A 190 -20.76 4.24 14.18
C MET A 190 -20.06 3.32 13.19
N LEU A 191 -20.44 3.36 11.91
CA LEU A 191 -19.78 2.58 10.86
C LEU A 191 -18.31 2.97 10.73
N TYR A 192 -17.99 4.28 10.67
CA TYR A 192 -16.62 4.76 10.59
C TYR A 192 -15.77 4.37 11.80
N MET A 193 -16.33 4.36 13.01
CA MET A 193 -15.64 3.89 14.21
C MET A 193 -15.37 2.37 14.19
N ALA A 194 -16.34 1.58 13.71
CA ALA A 194 -16.16 0.14 13.53
C ALA A 194 -15.08 -0.17 12.50
N ILE A 195 -15.05 0.59 11.39
CA ILE A 195 -14.02 0.53 10.37
C ILE A 195 -12.65 0.85 10.97
N ALA A 196 -12.50 1.98 11.66
CA ALA A 196 -11.23 2.42 12.22
C ALA A 196 -10.65 1.38 13.21
N THR A 197 -11.50 0.88 14.13
CA THR A 197 -11.11 -0.12 15.13
C THR A 197 -10.68 -1.43 14.48
N SER A 198 -11.44 -1.90 13.49
CA SER A 198 -11.14 -3.14 12.78
C SER A 198 -9.90 -3.01 11.90
N ASN A 199 -9.64 -1.84 11.31
CA ASN A 199 -8.42 -1.57 10.56
C ASN A 199 -7.19 -1.72 11.46
N ILE A 200 -7.19 -1.05 12.62
CA ILE A 200 -6.11 -1.14 13.61
C ILE A 200 -5.86 -2.59 14.03
N LEU A 201 -6.92 -3.35 14.32
CA LEU A 201 -6.77 -4.76 14.70
C LEU A 201 -6.09 -5.57 13.60
N SER A 202 -6.50 -5.38 12.35
CA SER A 202 -5.87 -6.06 11.21
C SER A 202 -4.41 -5.66 10.99
N ASP A 203 -4.04 -4.40 11.29
CA ASP A 203 -2.66 -3.91 11.21
C ASP A 203 -1.78 -4.57 12.26
N VAL A 204 -2.28 -4.61 13.50
CA VAL A 204 -1.61 -5.30 14.61
C VAL A 204 -1.40 -6.78 14.28
N VAL A 205 -2.43 -7.48 13.80
CA VAL A 205 -2.30 -8.90 13.39
C VAL A 205 -1.26 -9.08 12.29
N LEU A 206 -1.26 -8.20 11.28
CA LEU A 206 -0.33 -8.28 10.15
C LEU A 206 1.14 -8.17 10.60
N PHE A 207 1.45 -7.31 11.57
CA PHE A 207 2.82 -7.15 12.08
C PHE A 207 3.18 -8.13 13.20
N LEU A 208 2.23 -8.60 14.00
CA LEU A 208 2.51 -9.59 15.05
C LEU A 208 2.85 -10.97 14.47
N ILE A 209 2.19 -11.37 13.38
CA ILE A 209 2.43 -12.68 12.74
C ILE A 209 3.92 -12.93 12.44
N PRO A 210 4.69 -12.04 11.79
CA PRO A 210 6.10 -12.29 11.45
C PRO A 210 7.10 -12.18 12.61
N ILE A 211 6.74 -11.62 13.77
CA ILE A 211 7.69 -11.40 14.89
C ILE A 211 8.33 -12.71 15.37
N PRO A 212 7.57 -13.77 15.71
CA PRO A 212 8.15 -15.02 16.18
C PRO A 212 9.08 -15.69 15.15
N MET A 213 8.79 -15.50 13.85
CA MET A 213 9.62 -16.03 12.77
C MET A 213 10.97 -15.30 12.72
N ILE A 214 10.97 -13.97 12.85
CA ILE A 214 12.20 -13.17 12.76
C ILE A 214 13.08 -13.35 14.00
N LEU A 215 12.50 -13.53 15.18
CA LEU A 215 13.26 -13.78 16.42
C LEU A 215 13.98 -15.13 16.43
N ARG A 216 13.44 -16.15 15.74
CA ARG A 216 14.00 -17.51 15.73
C ARG A 216 15.02 -17.76 14.63
N LEU A 217 15.13 -16.87 13.63
CA LEU A 217 16.03 -17.08 12.50
C LEU A 217 17.39 -16.42 12.75
N GLN A 218 18.46 -17.22 12.80
CA GLN A 218 19.84 -16.72 12.85
C GLN A 218 20.21 -16.07 11.52
N MET A 219 19.85 -14.80 11.37
CA MET A 219 20.07 -14.04 10.15
C MET A 219 21.40 -13.27 10.19
N ARG A 220 22.04 -13.12 9.02
CA ARG A 220 23.20 -12.21 8.86
C ARG A 220 22.83 -10.78 9.28
N PRO A 221 23.75 -9.99 9.88
CA PRO A 221 23.44 -8.68 10.46
C PRO A 221 22.75 -7.72 9.48
N VAL A 222 23.13 -7.73 8.20
CA VAL A 222 22.50 -6.92 7.15
C VAL A 222 21.02 -7.30 6.91
N VAL A 223 20.66 -8.58 7.02
CA VAL A 223 19.26 -9.03 6.95
C VAL A 223 18.51 -8.55 8.18
N LYS A 224 19.14 -8.63 9.36
CA LYS A 224 18.57 -8.24 10.65
C LYS A 224 18.23 -6.74 10.67
N VAL A 225 19.11 -5.89 10.14
CA VAL A 225 18.84 -4.44 9.99
C VAL A 225 17.65 -4.20 9.07
N GLY A 226 17.56 -4.86 7.91
CA GLY A 226 16.41 -4.72 7.02
C GLY A 226 15.09 -5.17 7.66
N ALA A 227 15.11 -6.24 8.45
CA ALA A 227 13.94 -6.68 9.22
C ALA A 227 13.56 -5.67 10.32
N MET A 228 14.52 -5.08 11.03
CA MET A 228 14.27 -4.04 12.02
C MET A 228 13.65 -2.78 11.40
N VAL A 229 14.14 -2.34 10.24
CA VAL A 229 13.57 -1.19 9.51
C VAL A 229 12.14 -1.49 9.06
N MET A 230 11.88 -2.70 8.54
CA MET A 230 10.54 -3.11 8.15
C MET A 230 9.58 -3.15 9.34
N PHE A 231 10.02 -3.64 10.49
CA PHE A 231 9.24 -3.57 11.73
C PHE A 231 9.02 -2.13 12.20
N GLY A 232 10.05 -1.28 12.13
CA GLY A 232 9.92 0.14 12.47
C GLY A 232 8.84 0.83 11.64
N VAL A 233 8.86 0.65 10.33
CA VAL A 233 7.80 1.19 9.45
C VAL A 233 6.44 0.55 9.75
N GLY A 234 6.40 -0.73 10.10
CA GLY A 234 5.16 -1.37 10.54
C GLY A 234 4.60 -0.81 11.85
N THR A 235 5.44 -0.46 12.81
CA THR A 235 4.98 0.22 14.03
C THR A 235 4.48 1.64 13.74
N LEU A 236 5.10 2.32 12.77
CA LEU A 236 4.61 3.63 12.31
C LEU A 236 3.22 3.50 11.67
N THR A 237 2.96 2.50 10.82
CA THR A 237 1.63 2.33 10.22
C THR A 237 0.55 2.10 11.28
N VAL A 238 0.78 1.21 12.26
CA VAL A 238 -0.17 1.01 13.38
C VAL A 238 -0.40 2.31 14.15
N THR A 239 0.65 3.09 14.37
CA THR A 239 0.54 4.40 15.04
C THR A 239 -0.34 5.36 14.23
N THR A 240 -0.17 5.43 12.90
CA THR A 240 -1.01 6.27 12.04
C THR A 240 -2.49 5.88 12.10
N SER A 241 -2.78 4.57 12.17
CA SER A 241 -4.15 4.05 12.28
C SER A 241 -4.80 4.45 13.61
N VAL A 242 -4.05 4.41 14.72
CA VAL A 242 -4.51 4.84 16.05
C VAL A 242 -4.76 6.35 16.07
N VAL A 243 -3.83 7.15 15.57
CA VAL A 243 -3.97 8.61 15.52
C VAL A 243 -5.21 9.00 14.70
N ARG A 244 -5.42 8.36 13.56
CA ARG A 244 -6.63 8.55 12.76
C ARG A 244 -7.91 8.26 13.54
N MET A 245 -7.96 7.14 14.28
CA MET A 245 -9.13 6.80 15.10
C MET A 245 -9.42 7.87 16.15
N VAL A 246 -8.38 8.46 16.76
CA VAL A 246 -8.54 9.58 17.72
C VAL A 246 -9.17 10.80 17.05
N TYR A 247 -8.72 11.18 15.85
CA TYR A 247 -9.32 12.28 15.08
C TYR A 247 -10.75 12.00 14.61
N LEU A 248 -11.12 10.73 14.45
CA LEU A 248 -12.45 10.32 14.00
C LEU A 248 -13.46 10.26 15.16
N GLN A 249 -13.00 10.15 16.41
CA GLN A 249 -13.85 10.04 17.61
C GLN A 249 -14.88 11.19 17.77
N PRO A 250 -14.56 12.46 17.45
CA PRO A 250 -15.53 13.55 17.53
C PRO A 250 -16.72 13.41 16.58
N LEU A 251 -16.64 12.62 15.50
CA LEU A 251 -17.78 12.36 14.60
C LEU A 251 -18.97 11.71 15.32
N LEU A 252 -18.76 11.13 16.51
CA LEU A 252 -19.84 10.60 17.34
C LEU A 252 -20.71 11.69 17.98
N ARG A 253 -20.25 12.96 17.99
CA ARG A 253 -20.89 14.06 18.72
C ARG A 253 -21.19 15.29 17.86
N THR A 254 -20.56 15.43 16.69
CA THR A 254 -20.78 16.56 15.78
C THR A 254 -21.36 16.11 14.45
N GLN A 255 -22.17 16.97 13.85
CA GLN A 255 -22.68 16.81 12.49
C GLN A 255 -21.78 17.47 11.44
N ASP A 256 -20.72 18.17 11.88
CA ASP A 256 -19.77 18.83 11.00
C ASP A 256 -18.68 17.86 10.50
N VAL A 257 -19.11 16.92 9.66
CA VAL A 257 -18.28 15.80 9.20
C VAL A 257 -17.11 16.28 8.36
N SER A 258 -17.31 17.27 7.48
CA SER A 258 -16.26 17.79 6.58
C SER A 258 -15.06 18.37 7.32
N TRP A 259 -15.31 19.09 8.41
CA TRP A 259 -14.27 19.67 9.27
C TRP A 259 -13.51 18.58 10.04
N VAL A 260 -14.22 17.71 10.75
CA VAL A 260 -13.59 16.67 11.59
C VAL A 260 -12.89 15.58 10.77
N ALA A 261 -13.41 15.24 9.58
CA ALA A 261 -12.82 14.20 8.74
C ALA A 261 -11.51 14.65 8.09
N ALA A 262 -11.27 15.96 7.91
CA ALA A 262 -10.08 16.47 7.22
C ALA A 262 -8.76 16.00 7.86
N PRO A 263 -8.49 16.20 9.17
CA PRO A 263 -7.26 15.68 9.77
C PRO A 263 -7.18 14.14 9.72
N ALA A 264 -8.30 13.43 9.91
CA ALA A 264 -8.33 11.96 9.81
C ALA A 264 -7.97 11.44 8.40
N ASN A 265 -8.32 12.20 7.36
CA ASN A 265 -8.00 11.88 5.97
C ASN A 265 -6.51 12.06 5.66
N VAL A 266 -5.85 13.09 6.21
CA VAL A 266 -4.38 13.23 6.13
C VAL A 266 -3.69 11.98 6.65
N TRP A 267 -4.09 11.49 7.82
CA TRP A 267 -3.52 10.26 8.39
C TRP A 267 -3.82 9.02 7.54
N SER A 268 -4.97 8.97 6.87
CA SER A 268 -5.29 7.91 5.92
C SER A 268 -4.35 7.91 4.69
N PHE A 269 -3.92 9.09 4.22
CA PHE A 269 -2.92 9.19 3.14
C PHE A 269 -1.56 8.66 3.61
N VAL A 270 -1.16 9.07 4.82
CA VAL A 270 0.12 8.63 5.40
C VAL A 270 0.10 7.10 5.57
N GLU A 271 -0.97 6.55 6.14
CA GLU A 271 -1.15 5.11 6.39
C GLU A 271 -0.97 4.28 5.10
N VAL A 272 -1.73 4.58 4.03
CA VAL A 272 -1.70 3.80 2.79
C VAL A 272 -0.34 3.92 2.09
N ASN A 273 0.25 5.11 2.03
CA ASN A 273 1.56 5.29 1.40
C ASN A 273 2.66 4.57 2.20
N LEU A 274 2.62 4.59 3.54
CA LEU A 274 3.56 3.83 4.38
C LEU A 274 3.41 2.32 4.17
N PHE A 275 2.20 1.80 4.00
CA PHE A 275 2.00 0.39 3.66
C PHE A 275 2.64 0.01 2.31
N ILE A 276 2.53 0.86 1.29
CA ILE A 276 3.15 0.64 -0.02
C ILE A 276 4.69 0.66 0.09
N ILE A 277 5.24 1.63 0.83
CA ILE A 277 6.68 1.73 1.09
C ILE A 277 7.17 0.49 1.86
N CYS A 278 6.49 0.12 2.95
CA CYS A 278 6.78 -1.07 3.76
C CYS A 278 6.77 -2.34 2.91
N GLY A 279 5.75 -2.50 2.06
CA GLY A 279 5.64 -3.63 1.14
C GLY A 279 6.78 -3.70 0.13
N SER A 280 7.40 -2.58 -0.22
CA SER A 280 8.49 -2.51 -1.20
C SER A 280 9.89 -2.75 -0.58
N MET A 281 10.00 -2.76 0.76
CA MET A 281 11.28 -2.97 1.45
C MET A 281 11.97 -4.31 1.17
N PRO A 282 11.26 -5.46 1.07
CA PRO A 282 11.90 -6.75 0.79
C PRO A 282 12.64 -6.76 -0.55
N THR A 283 12.12 -6.06 -1.56
CA THR A 283 12.77 -5.90 -2.87
C THR A 283 13.87 -4.85 -2.86
N LEU A 284 13.72 -3.79 -2.07
CA LEU A 284 14.72 -2.73 -1.95
C LEU A 284 16.08 -3.28 -1.51
N ARG A 285 16.08 -4.26 -0.61
CA ARG A 285 17.29 -4.97 -0.21
C ARG A 285 17.98 -5.71 -1.36
N ARG A 286 17.22 -6.37 -2.23
CA ARG A 286 17.77 -7.09 -3.40
C ARG A 286 18.38 -6.10 -4.40
N PHE A 287 17.70 -4.98 -4.62
CA PHE A 287 18.16 -3.90 -5.48
C PHE A 287 19.51 -3.32 -5.04
N PHE A 288 19.64 -2.92 -3.78
CA PHE A 288 20.90 -2.38 -3.28
C PHE A 288 22.05 -3.38 -3.36
N ARG A 289 21.78 -4.68 -3.17
CA ARG A 289 22.81 -5.72 -3.32
C ARG A 289 23.30 -5.85 -4.77
N ALA A 290 22.42 -5.65 -5.75
CA ALA A 290 22.76 -5.79 -7.16
C ALA A 290 23.47 -4.54 -7.72
N ILE A 291 23.02 -3.33 -7.36
CA ILE A 291 23.48 -2.09 -7.99
C ILE A 291 24.56 -1.38 -7.16
N ALA A 292 24.52 -1.53 -5.85
CA ALA A 292 25.46 -0.87 -4.94
C ALA A 292 26.03 -1.87 -3.91
N PRO A 293 26.77 -2.90 -4.35
CA PRO A 293 27.33 -3.93 -3.45
C PRO A 293 28.25 -3.33 -2.37
N LYS A 294 28.87 -2.17 -2.65
CA LYS A 294 29.67 -1.40 -1.68
C LYS A 294 28.83 -0.82 -0.53
N TRP A 295 27.58 -0.43 -0.77
CA TRP A 295 26.66 0.08 0.25
C TRP A 295 26.06 -1.02 1.13
N VAL A 296 25.99 -2.25 0.61
CA VAL A 296 25.46 -3.42 1.33
C VAL A 296 26.53 -4.11 2.19
N GLY A 297 27.77 -3.60 2.16
CA GLY A 297 28.86 -4.14 2.97
C GLY A 297 29.14 -5.60 2.61
N GLN A 298 29.66 -5.86 1.40
CA GLN A 298 30.42 -7.08 1.22
C GLN A 298 31.66 -6.98 2.10
N SER A 299 31.61 -7.61 3.28
CA SER A 299 32.82 -8.04 3.97
C SER A 299 33.56 -8.93 2.99
N SER A 300 34.52 -8.34 2.27
CA SER A 300 35.50 -9.07 1.51
C SER A 300 36.33 -9.82 2.53
N HIS A 301 35.91 -11.04 2.88
CA HIS A 301 36.77 -11.97 3.59
C HIS A 301 37.77 -12.46 2.56
N ASN A 302 38.74 -11.61 2.23
CA ASN A 302 39.92 -12.00 1.49
C ASN A 302 40.80 -12.81 2.46
N SER A 303 40.36 -14.03 2.76
CA SER A 303 41.26 -15.05 3.30
C SER A 303 42.16 -15.46 2.16
N GLN A 304 43.17 -14.62 1.94
CA GLN A 304 44.33 -14.92 1.14
C GLN A 304 45.12 -15.99 1.92
N SER A 305 44.67 -17.24 1.85
CA SER A 305 45.47 -18.37 2.31
C SER A 305 46.67 -18.45 1.38
N LYS A 306 47.83 -17.99 1.87
CA LYS A 306 49.12 -18.25 1.27
C LYS A 306 49.22 -19.76 1.00
N PRO A 307 49.57 -20.21 -0.22
CA PRO A 307 49.86 -21.62 -0.43
C PRO A 307 51.17 -21.92 0.29
N THR A 308 51.08 -22.65 1.38
CA THR A 308 52.28 -23.22 2.00
C THR A 308 52.60 -24.47 1.19
N GLN A 309 53.58 -24.37 0.30
CA GLN A 309 54.19 -25.54 -0.34
C GLN A 309 54.79 -26.41 0.77
N SER A 310 54.18 -27.57 1.00
CA SER A 310 54.85 -28.72 1.59
C SER A 310 54.43 -29.94 0.79
N GLY A 311 55.41 -30.58 0.17
CA GLY A 311 55.21 -31.64 -0.79
C GLY A 311 54.63 -32.91 -0.17
N SER A 312 53.58 -33.43 -0.81
CA SER A 312 53.33 -34.86 -0.88
C SER A 312 52.56 -35.13 -2.17
N ARG A 313 53.23 -35.78 -3.12
CA ARG A 313 52.68 -36.22 -4.41
C ARG A 313 51.69 -37.34 -4.11
N ASN A 314 50.39 -37.07 -4.27
CA ASN A 314 49.36 -38.12 -4.27
C ASN A 314 48.82 -38.30 -5.71
N PRO A 315 49.01 -39.44 -6.38
CA PRO A 315 48.69 -39.60 -7.81
C PRO A 315 47.19 -39.64 -8.17
N TYR A 316 46.29 -39.49 -7.20
CA TYR A 316 44.84 -39.67 -7.42
C TYR A 316 44.09 -38.41 -7.87
N SER A 317 44.71 -37.22 -7.88
CA SER A 317 44.01 -35.96 -8.24
C SER A 317 44.07 -35.59 -9.73
N GLN A 318 44.63 -36.44 -10.59
CA GLN A 318 44.74 -36.15 -12.03
C GLN A 318 43.49 -36.55 -12.82
N PHE A 319 42.60 -37.38 -12.26
CA PHE A 319 41.37 -37.80 -12.92
C PHE A 319 40.22 -36.78 -12.79
N ASP A 320 40.22 -35.93 -11.76
CA ASP A 320 39.13 -34.95 -11.52
C ASP A 320 39.32 -33.64 -12.32
N VAL A 321 40.54 -33.33 -12.76
CA VAL A 321 40.84 -32.09 -13.52
C VAL A 321 40.41 -32.20 -14.98
N GLU A 322 40.38 -33.42 -15.55
CA GLU A 322 40.00 -33.64 -16.95
C GLU A 322 38.48 -33.68 -17.18
N MET A 323 37.69 -33.82 -16.10
CA MET A 323 36.23 -33.83 -16.17
C MET A 323 35.62 -32.42 -16.03
N ASP A 324 36.37 -31.47 -15.47
CA ASP A 324 35.98 -30.05 -15.33
C ASP A 324 36.30 -29.20 -16.56
N SER A 325 37.21 -29.67 -17.44
CA SER A 325 37.52 -29.01 -18.71
C SER A 325 36.48 -29.27 -19.81
N LEU A 326 35.61 -30.27 -19.64
CA LEU A 326 34.56 -30.65 -20.60
C LEU A 326 33.19 -30.01 -20.29
N SER A 327 32.96 -29.47 -19.10
CA SER A 327 31.69 -28.83 -18.72
C SER A 327 31.64 -27.32 -18.98
N SER A 328 32.81 -26.68 -19.16
CA SER A 328 32.94 -25.22 -19.35
C SER A 328 32.79 -24.74 -20.81
N GLN A 329 32.44 -25.64 -21.75
CA GLN A 329 32.28 -25.27 -23.15
C GLN A 329 30.80 -25.15 -23.54
N GLN A 330 30.12 -24.11 -23.04
CA GLN A 330 28.88 -23.64 -23.68
C GLN A 330 28.69 -22.11 -23.56
N VAL A 331 28.61 -21.50 -24.75
CA VAL A 331 28.03 -20.19 -25.09
C VAL A 331 28.91 -18.96 -24.85
N ILE A 332 29.92 -18.79 -25.72
CA ILE A 332 30.33 -17.48 -26.23
C ILE A 332 29.68 -17.34 -27.61
N LEU A 333 28.72 -16.44 -27.76
CA LEU A 333 28.17 -16.04 -29.07
C LEU A 333 29.13 -15.02 -29.71
N PRO A 334 29.67 -15.28 -30.92
CA PRO A 334 30.28 -14.24 -31.72
C PRO A 334 29.22 -13.57 -32.60
N ASP A 335 29.28 -12.24 -32.62
CA ASP A 335 28.61 -11.35 -33.56
C ASP A 335 29.33 -11.48 -34.91
N ASP A 336 28.66 -12.00 -35.95
CA ASP A 336 29.09 -11.77 -37.32
C ASP A 336 27.92 -11.73 -38.31
N LYS A 337 28.06 -10.77 -39.21
CA LYS A 337 27.14 -10.41 -40.29
C LYS A 337 27.20 -11.46 -41.40
N SER A 338 26.11 -11.50 -42.15
CA SER A 338 25.96 -12.12 -43.46
C SER A 338 25.95 -13.65 -43.49
N ILE A 339 24.82 -14.21 -43.93
CA ILE A 339 24.72 -15.09 -45.10
C ILE A 339 23.24 -15.38 -45.34
N VAL A 340 22.78 -14.90 -46.49
CA VAL A 340 21.52 -15.27 -47.15
C VAL A 340 21.58 -16.75 -47.52
N ARG A 341 20.54 -17.53 -47.20
CA ARG A 341 20.10 -18.68 -48.01
C ARG A 341 18.68 -19.15 -47.66
N HIS A 342 17.86 -19.17 -48.70
CA HIS A 342 16.54 -19.77 -48.81
C HIS A 342 16.52 -21.27 -48.47
N THR A 343 15.46 -21.73 -47.79
CA THR A 343 14.71 -22.99 -48.09
C THR A 343 13.48 -23.11 -47.17
N THR A 344 12.28 -22.81 -47.68
CA THR A 344 11.22 -23.77 -48.08
C THR A 344 10.39 -24.34 -46.91
N PHE A 345 9.15 -23.85 -46.78
CA PHE A 345 8.10 -24.42 -45.94
C PHE A 345 7.47 -25.63 -46.65
N GLU A 346 7.50 -26.81 -46.03
CA GLU A 346 6.62 -27.92 -46.39
C GLU A 346 5.54 -28.08 -45.30
N VAL A 347 4.29 -27.95 -45.71
CA VAL A 347 3.08 -28.21 -44.92
C VAL A 347 2.75 -29.69 -45.07
N LYS A 348 2.69 -30.45 -43.97
CA LYS A 348 2.15 -31.81 -43.98
C LYS A 348 0.89 -31.89 -43.12
N SER A 349 -0.25 -31.94 -43.80
CA SER A 349 -1.54 -32.40 -43.29
C SER A 349 -1.47 -33.91 -43.07
N LEU A 350 -1.98 -34.41 -41.95
CA LEU A 350 -2.34 -35.83 -41.80
C LEU A 350 -3.75 -35.92 -41.21
N LYS A 351 -4.70 -36.27 -42.08
CA LYS A 351 -5.92 -37.01 -41.76
C LYS A 351 -5.58 -38.50 -41.70
N ALA A 352 -6.04 -39.17 -40.66
CA ALA A 352 -6.67 -40.50 -40.73
C ALA A 352 -7.60 -40.62 -39.53
#